data_AF-A0A1I4TK96-F1
#
_entry.id   AF-A0A1I4TK96-F1
#
_cell.length_a   1.000
_cell.length_b   1.000
_cell.length_c   1.000
_cell.angle_alpha   90.00
_cell.angle_beta   90.00
_cell.angle_gamma   90.00
#
_symmetry.space_group_name_H-M   'P 1'
#
loop_
_entity.id
_entity.type
_entity.pdbx_description
1 polymer ?
#
loop_
_entity_poly.entity_id
_entity_poly.type
_entity_poly.pdbx_seq_one_letter_code
_entity_poly.pdbx_strand_id
1 'polypeptide(L)'
;MERFTAKPTASIPEACDSWSETCAAYRFLGNAEVSWQGILAPHWERTQARMRPHPVVLCIQDTTELDFNGQETAGLGPLNYEARRGMY
;
A
#
# COMPACT_ATOMS: atom_id res chain seq x y z
N MET A 1 -3.22 -7.19 9.40
CA MET A 1 -2.78 -5.78 9.46
C MET A 1 -2.09 -5.44 10.79
N GLU A 2 -2.52 -6.00 11.92
CA GLU A 2 -1.94 -5.67 13.25
C GLU A 2 -0.41 -5.81 13.33
N ARG A 3 0.17 -6.83 12.69
CA ARG A 3 1.63 -7.02 12.64
C ARG A 3 2.39 -5.88 11.96
N PHE A 4 1.94 -5.50 10.77
CA PHE A 4 2.55 -4.39 10.03
C PHE A 4 2.35 -3.06 10.73
N THR A 5 1.22 -2.86 11.43
CA THR A 5 1.04 -1.63 12.24
C THR A 5 1.89 -1.60 13.50
N ALA A 6 2.22 -2.76 14.09
CA ALA A 6 3.08 -2.84 15.27
C ALA A 6 4.57 -2.59 14.94
N LYS A 7 4.99 -2.93 13.71
CA LYS A 7 6.36 -2.76 13.21
C LYS A 7 6.36 -2.13 11.80
N PRO A 8 5.99 -0.84 11.68
CA PRO A 8 5.68 -0.21 10.38
C PRO A 8 6.87 -0.06 9.43
N THR A 9 8.10 -0.06 9.95
CA THR A 9 9.33 0.08 9.17
C THR A 9 10.06 -1.24 8.96
N ALA A 10 9.57 -2.33 9.56
CA ALA A 10 10.21 -3.63 9.48
C ALA A 10 9.91 -4.29 8.13
N SER A 11 10.82 -5.17 7.69
CA SER A 11 10.55 -6.05 6.55
C SER A 11 9.40 -7.03 6.87
N ILE A 12 8.74 -7.61 5.85
CA ILE A 12 7.67 -8.60 6.06
C ILE A 12 8.13 -9.75 6.99
N PRO A 13 9.30 -10.39 6.78
CA PRO A 13 9.75 -11.47 7.68
C PRO A 13 10.03 -11.02 9.11
N GLU A 14 10.45 -9.77 9.32
CA GLU A 14 10.74 -9.21 10.64
C GLU A 14 9.47 -8.77 11.38
N ALA A 15 8.44 -8.38 10.64
CA ALA A 15 7.14 -8.01 11.17
C ALA A 15 6.30 -9.22 11.60
N CYS A 16 6.43 -10.36 10.91
CA CYS A 16 5.74 -11.62 11.21
C CYS A 16 6.42 -12.38 12.37
N ASP A 17 5.62 -13.11 13.16
CA ASP A 17 6.10 -13.85 14.34
C ASP A 17 6.55 -15.28 14.00
N SER A 18 6.19 -15.79 12.83
CA SER A 18 6.49 -17.17 12.44
C SER A 18 6.70 -17.33 10.93
N TRP A 19 7.39 -18.41 10.54
CA TRP A 19 7.61 -18.74 9.14
C TRP A 19 6.32 -18.98 8.35
N SER A 20 5.34 -19.64 8.97
CA SER A 20 4.03 -19.89 8.36
C SER A 20 3.28 -18.57 8.10
N GLU A 21 3.34 -17.63 9.04
CA GLU A 21 2.76 -16.29 8.89
C GLU A 21 3.47 -15.49 7.80
N THR A 22 4.81 -15.50 7.75
CA THR A 22 5.59 -14.87 6.67
C THR A 22 5.20 -15.44 5.31
N CYS A 23 5.10 -16.77 5.18
CA CYS A 23 4.66 -17.42 3.94
C CYS A 23 3.24 -17.01 3.56
N ALA A 24 2.33 -16.93 4.53
CA ALA A 24 0.96 -16.49 4.30
C ALA A 24 0.90 -15.03 3.81
N ALA A 25 1.72 -14.14 4.39
CA ALA A 25 1.81 -12.74 3.98
C ALA A 25 2.29 -12.60 2.53
N TYR A 26 3.37 -13.30 2.15
CA TYR A 26 3.84 -13.30 0.76
C TYR A 26 2.81 -13.90 -0.22
N ARG A 27 2.16 -15.00 0.16
CA ARG A 27 1.10 -15.61 -0.66
C ARG A 27 -0.09 -14.67 -0.85
N PHE A 28 -0.49 -13.95 0.20
CA PHE A 28 -1.56 -12.99 0.14
C PHE A 28 -1.22 -11.81 -0.79
N LEU A 29 -0.02 -11.22 -0.64
CA LEU A 29 0.42 -10.09 -1.46
C LEU A 29 0.71 -10.46 -2.92
N GLY A 30 1.06 -11.72 -3.18
CA GLY A 30 1.26 -12.26 -4.52
C GLY A 30 0.03 -12.95 -5.14
N ASN A 31 -1.14 -12.90 -4.49
CA ASN A 31 -2.34 -13.56 -4.99
C ASN A 31 -3.00 -12.73 -6.10
N ALA A 32 -3.08 -13.28 -7.32
CA ALA A 32 -3.72 -12.63 -8.46
C ALA A 32 -5.24 -12.36 -8.29
N GLU A 33 -5.91 -13.09 -7.38
CA GLU A 33 -7.31 -12.84 -7.03
C GLU A 33 -7.48 -11.64 -6.08
N VAL A 34 -6.40 -11.20 -5.44
CA VAL A 34 -6.40 -10.04 -4.53
C VAL A 34 -5.96 -8.81 -5.31
N SER A 35 -6.91 -7.93 -5.62
CA SER A 35 -6.62 -6.65 -6.28
C SER A 35 -6.33 -5.54 -5.28
N TRP A 36 -5.51 -4.56 -5.67
CA TRP A 36 -5.25 -3.38 -4.83
C TRP A 36 -6.52 -2.56 -4.58
N GLN A 37 -7.44 -2.52 -5.55
CA GLN A 37 -8.75 -1.89 -5.37
C GLN A 37 -9.57 -2.60 -4.31
N GLY A 38 -9.54 -3.94 -4.28
CA GLY A 38 -10.21 -4.73 -3.26
C GLY A 38 -9.64 -4.47 -1.86
N ILE A 39 -8.33 -4.25 -1.76
CA ILE A 39 -7.68 -3.85 -0.51
C ILE A 39 -8.14 -2.44 -0.09
N LEU A 40 -8.17 -1.45 -0.99
CA LEU A 40 -8.50 -0.06 -0.66
C LEU A 40 -10.01 0.23 -0.50
N ALA A 41 -10.89 -0.52 -1.15
CA ALA A 41 -12.34 -0.36 -1.07
C ALA A 41 -12.89 -0.22 0.36
N PRO A 42 -12.59 -1.14 1.31
CA PRO A 42 -13.04 -0.98 2.68
C PRO A 42 -12.45 0.26 3.37
N HIS A 43 -11.24 0.71 3.01
CA HIS A 43 -10.68 1.94 3.56
C HIS A 43 -11.45 3.17 3.08
N TRP A 44 -11.88 3.22 1.82
CA TRP A 44 -12.75 4.29 1.31
C TRP A 44 -14.10 4.31 2.01
N GLU A 45 -14.77 3.16 2.12
CA GLU A 45 -16.06 3.03 2.81
C GLU A 45 -15.98 3.48 4.27
N ARG A 46 -14.93 3.05 5.00
CA ARG A 46 -14.72 3.45 6.40
C ARG A 46 -14.37 4.93 6.52
N THR A 47 -13.64 5.49 5.55
CA THR A 47 -13.36 6.94 5.51
C THR A 47 -14.65 7.73 5.31
N GLN A 48 -15.49 7.35 4.35
CA GLN A 48 -16.80 7.96 4.14
C GLN A 48 -17.70 7.84 5.38
N ALA A 49 -17.71 6.68 6.04
CA ALA A 49 -18.47 6.49 7.28
C ALA A 49 -18.01 7.45 8.40
N ARG A 50 -16.69 7.66 8.55
CA ARG A 50 -16.12 8.63 9.50
C ARG A 50 -16.45 10.09 9.12
N MET A 51 -16.62 10.41 7.84
CA MET A 51 -16.96 11.75 7.38
C MET A 51 -18.41 12.14 7.68
N ARG A 52 -19.36 11.19 7.60
CA ARG A 52 -20.81 11.42 7.73
C ARG A 52 -21.26 12.30 8.91
N PRO A 53 -20.76 12.15 10.15
CA PRO A 53 -21.22 12.97 11.27
C PRO A 53 -20.68 14.41 11.25
N HIS A 54 -19.75 14.76 10.37
CA HIS A 54 -19.12 16.08 10.35
C HIS A 54 -19.79 16.99 9.31
N PRO A 55 -20.20 18.22 9.69
CA PRO A 55 -20.87 19.15 8.77
C PRO A 55 -19.94 19.70 7.68
N VAL A 56 -18.62 19.72 7.93
CA VAL A 56 -17.59 20.13 6.98
C VAL A 56 -16.44 19.15 7.07
N VAL A 57 -15.95 18.70 5.92
CA VAL A 57 -14.74 17.87 5.80
C VAL A 57 -13.82 18.50 4.75
N LEU A 58 -12.53 18.61 5.06
CA LEU A 58 -11.51 19.08 4.12
C LEU A 58 -10.91 17.89 3.37
N CYS A 59 -11.11 17.86 2.05
CA CYS A 59 -10.50 16.87 1.16
C CYS A 59 -9.16 17.41 0.65
N ILE A 60 -8.10 17.21 1.43
CA ILE A 60 -6.74 17.61 1.03
C ILE A 60 -6.24 16.65 -0.05
N GLN A 61 -5.83 17.19 -1.19
CA GLN A 61 -5.28 16.43 -2.30
C GLN A 61 -3.91 16.97 -2.66
N ASP A 62 -2.97 16.06 -2.81
CA ASP A 62 -1.63 16.30 -3.32
C ASP A 62 -1.22 15.09 -4.17
N THR A 63 -0.15 15.21 -4.96
CA THR A 63 0.38 14.12 -5.78
C THR A 63 1.80 13.79 -5.30
N THR A 64 2.08 12.51 -5.04
CA THR A 64 3.37 12.05 -4.54
C THR A 64 3.98 11.05 -5.50
N GLU A 65 5.31 11.00 -5.56
CA GLU A 65 6.04 10.00 -6.34
C GLU A 65 6.53 8.87 -5.43
N LEU A 66 6.46 7.63 -5.91
CA LEU A 66 7.17 6.48 -5.35
C LEU A 66 8.32 6.11 -6.30
N ASP A 67 9.55 6.33 -5.85
CA ASP A 67 10.77 6.06 -6.63
C ASP A 67 11.29 4.65 -6.34
N PHE A 68 11.33 3.81 -7.38
CA PHE A 68 11.82 2.43 -7.34
C PHE A 68 13.08 2.25 -8.20
N ASN A 69 13.79 3.34 -8.50
CA ASN A 69 14.99 3.27 -9.33
C ASN A 69 16.01 2.27 -8.76
N GLY A 70 16.54 1.41 -9.64
CA GLY A 70 17.44 0.32 -9.27
C GLY A 70 16.76 -0.97 -8.77
N GLN A 71 15.43 -1.03 -8.71
CA GLN A 71 14.68 -2.27 -8.44
C GLN A 71 14.16 -2.91 -9.73
N GLU A 72 14.25 -4.25 -9.82
CA GLU A 72 13.64 -5.02 -10.90
C GLU A 72 12.14 -5.19 -10.65
N THR A 73 11.34 -4.25 -11.16
CA THR A 73 9.87 -4.25 -11.00
C THR A 73 9.19 -3.98 -12.34
N ALA A 74 8.19 -4.81 -12.67
CA ALA A 74 7.39 -4.62 -13.88
C ALA A 74 6.31 -3.53 -13.68
N GLY A 75 5.88 -2.90 -14.76
CA GLY A 75 4.76 -1.95 -14.75
C GLY A 75 5.09 -0.54 -14.22
N LEU A 76 6.35 -0.23 -13.91
CA LEU A 76 6.78 1.12 -13.53
C LEU A 76 6.76 2.09 -14.71
N GLY A 77 6.30 3.32 -14.48
CA GLY A 77 6.36 4.43 -15.44
C GLY A 77 7.59 5.32 -15.24
N PRO A 78 7.84 6.30 -16.12
CA PRO A 78 8.81 7.36 -15.88
C PRO A 78 8.30 8.30 -14.78
N LEU A 79 9.21 8.82 -13.96
CA LEU A 79 8.94 9.95 -13.05
C LEU A 79 9.29 11.28 -13.76
N ASN A 80 9.75 12.29 -13.00
CA ASN A 80 10.14 13.59 -13.54
C ASN A 80 11.28 13.56 -14.59
N TYR A 81 12.12 12.52 -14.61
CA TYR A 81 13.15 12.27 -15.62
C TYR A 81 12.98 10.85 -16.17
N GLU A 82 13.21 10.63 -17.46
CA GLU A 82 13.03 9.32 -18.12
C GLU A 82 13.87 8.20 -17.49
N ALA A 83 15.03 8.54 -16.92
CA ALA A 83 15.92 7.58 -16.26
C ALA A 83 15.39 7.11 -14.89
N ARG A 84 14.45 7.84 -14.27
CA ARG A 84 13.84 7.46 -12.98
C ARG A 84 12.57 6.65 -13.25
N ARG A 85 12.46 5.48 -12.62
CA ARG A 85 11.34 4.55 -12.78
C ARG A 85 10.56 4.45 -11.47
N GLY A 86 9.26 4.68 -11.53
CA GLY A 86 8.41 4.76 -10.34
C GLY A 86 6.91 4.79 -10.62
N MET A 87 6.15 5.31 -9.65
CA MET A 87 4.70 5.46 -9.67
C MET A 87 4.29 6.85 -9.15
N TYR A 88 3.19 7.40 -9.65
CA TYR A 88 2.51 8.61 -9.15
C TYR A 88 1.22 8.24 -8.41
#